data_AF-A0A855CJK6-F1
#
_entry.id   AF-A0A855CJK6-F1
#
_cell.length_a   1.000
_cell.length_b   1.000
_cell.length_c   1.000
_cell.angle_alpha   90.00
_cell.angle_beta   90.00
_cell.angle_gamma   90.00
#
_symmetry.space_group_name_H-M   'P 1'
#
loop_
_entity.id
_entity.type
_entity.pdbx_description
1 polymer ?
#
loop_
_entity_poly.entity_id
_entity_poly.type
_entity_poly.pdbx_seq_one_letter_code
_entity_poly.pdbx_strand_id
1 'polypeptide(L)'
;MTSDTFPQLPLSYWIESTQFPTFSRLSENIKTKVAIIGAGITGITTAYLLAKEGIDVVLIDSGRILNGTTGHTTAKVTAQHDLIYDELINHFGVEKAGLYYESNNKALQFINETVQTYKIDCNFSNENSYLYTTTDNGLRNLSKEYEAYQKLNIPCDYVQSLSIPIPVQSALVMKNQAQFHPLLYLKTLLEKFVEMGGKVYEQTTAMDVEKGDYPQVITKEGHRITCEYVVSCSHFPFYDANSFFFTRMYAERSYALAIKAKTDYPGGMYLSIDDPKRSLRYITNNGEKLILIGGESHKTGQGINTMLHYEALYSFAEATFGVDEVPYRWSAQDLITLDKLPYIGHINESNTNIFVATGYRKWGMTTGTAAAHLLKDSILKVHSPYKELFAPSRFHANPDIKTFLSQNIDVAKHLIEGKLETALRKPEDLEVGEGSVVHVNGKRAGAYKDKEGKLHIVDTTCTHLGCEVEWNNGDCTWDCPCHGSRFSIDGDVMEGPADQPLKRVDNE
;
A
#
# COMPACT_ATOMS: atom_id res chain seq x y z
N MET A 1 17.98 -10.59 -19.95
CA MET A 1 17.48 -11.94 -19.58
C MET A 1 16.52 -12.40 -20.68
N THR A 2 16.26 -13.69 -20.86
CA THR A 2 15.26 -14.15 -21.86
C THR A 2 13.85 -13.77 -21.40
N SER A 3 12.90 -13.64 -22.33
CA SER A 3 11.50 -13.30 -22.06
C SER A 3 10.77 -14.21 -21.07
N ASP A 4 11.36 -15.37 -20.75
CA ASP A 4 10.71 -16.46 -20.04
C ASP A 4 11.13 -16.56 -18.55
N THR A 5 12.00 -15.66 -18.06
CA THR A 5 12.47 -15.70 -16.66
C THR A 5 11.38 -15.32 -15.65
N PHE A 6 10.38 -14.54 -16.08
CA PHE A 6 9.30 -14.05 -15.23
C PHE A 6 7.94 -14.25 -15.91
N PRO A 7 6.84 -14.30 -15.12
CA PRO A 7 5.50 -14.15 -15.69
C PRO A 7 5.42 -12.85 -16.50
N GLN A 8 4.84 -12.92 -17.70
CA GLN A 8 4.82 -11.78 -18.61
C GLN A 8 4.02 -10.59 -18.03
N LEU A 9 2.95 -10.86 -17.29
CA LEU A 9 2.19 -9.86 -16.55
C LEU A 9 2.41 -10.05 -15.04
N PRO A 10 2.32 -8.99 -14.23
CA PRO A 10 2.32 -9.13 -12.77
C PRO A 10 1.22 -10.09 -12.33
N LEU A 11 1.58 -11.01 -11.44
CA LEU A 11 0.69 -11.98 -10.82
C LEU A 11 1.01 -12.02 -9.34
N SER A 12 0.10 -11.48 -8.53
CA SER A 12 0.20 -11.56 -7.08
C SER A 12 -0.18 -12.95 -6.60
N TYR A 13 0.72 -13.61 -5.86
CA TYR A 13 0.44 -14.89 -5.23
C TYR A 13 -0.84 -14.85 -4.40
N TRP A 14 -1.05 -13.77 -3.64
CA TRP A 14 -2.17 -13.66 -2.70
C TRP A 14 -3.53 -13.67 -3.39
N ILE A 15 -3.62 -13.01 -4.55
CA ILE A 15 -4.86 -12.89 -5.32
C ILE A 15 -5.10 -14.19 -6.06
N GLU A 16 -4.08 -14.72 -6.72
CA GLU A 16 -4.19 -15.93 -7.54
C GLU A 16 -4.52 -17.18 -6.72
N SER A 17 -3.96 -17.28 -5.51
CA SER A 17 -4.17 -18.43 -4.61
C SER A 17 -5.54 -18.43 -3.93
N THR A 18 -6.33 -17.34 -4.04
CA THR A 18 -7.53 -17.15 -3.22
C THR A 18 -8.77 -16.88 -4.04
N GLN A 19 -9.82 -17.65 -3.80
CA GLN A 19 -11.16 -17.38 -4.33
C GLN A 19 -12.00 -16.58 -3.33
N PHE A 20 -12.59 -15.48 -3.82
CA PHE A 20 -13.43 -14.57 -3.05
C PHE A 20 -14.89 -14.61 -3.50
N PRO A 21 -15.84 -14.39 -2.58
CA PRO A 21 -17.19 -14.04 -2.98
C PRO A 21 -17.18 -12.72 -3.74
N THR A 22 -18.02 -12.62 -4.77
CA THR A 22 -18.30 -11.36 -5.48
C THR A 22 -19.54 -10.72 -4.91
N PHE A 23 -19.56 -9.39 -4.86
CA PHE A 23 -20.70 -8.62 -4.37
C PHE A 23 -21.33 -7.80 -5.50
N SER A 24 -22.62 -7.52 -5.35
CA SER A 24 -23.34 -6.73 -6.34
C SER A 24 -22.88 -5.27 -6.31
N ARG A 25 -23.01 -4.59 -7.44
CA ARG A 25 -22.88 -3.13 -7.50
C ARG A 25 -24.05 -2.46 -6.78
N LEU A 26 -23.81 -1.31 -6.16
CA LEU A 26 -24.91 -0.47 -5.65
C LEU A 26 -25.79 0.00 -6.81
N SER A 27 -27.10 -0.21 -6.71
CA SER A 27 -28.07 0.09 -7.77
C SER A 27 -29.21 1.02 -7.34
N GLU A 28 -29.18 1.46 -6.08
CA GLU A 28 -30.17 2.37 -5.52
C GLU A 28 -29.57 3.25 -4.42
N ASN A 29 -30.32 4.28 -4.02
CA ASN A 29 -29.95 5.08 -2.86
C ASN A 29 -30.24 4.31 -1.57
N ILE A 30 -29.29 4.29 -0.64
CA ILE A 30 -29.43 3.56 0.63
C ILE A 30 -29.09 4.44 1.83
N LYS A 31 -29.48 3.94 3.00
CA LYS A 31 -29.13 4.52 4.30
C LYS A 31 -28.37 3.50 5.13
N THR A 32 -27.46 3.98 5.94
CA THR A 32 -26.68 3.18 6.90
C THR A 32 -26.22 4.05 8.06
N LYS A 33 -25.71 3.49 9.14
CA LYS A 33 -25.07 4.30 10.18
C LYS A 33 -23.65 4.70 9.77
N VAL A 34 -22.87 3.77 9.21
CA VAL A 34 -21.49 4.03 8.76
C VAL A 34 -21.30 3.57 7.32
N ALA A 35 -20.77 4.46 6.48
CA ALA A 35 -20.29 4.14 5.14
C ALA A 35 -18.76 4.08 5.14
N ILE A 36 -18.19 2.93 4.79
CA ILE A 36 -16.74 2.69 4.71
C ILE A 36 -16.34 2.56 3.25
N ILE A 37 -15.34 3.32 2.84
CA ILE A 37 -14.88 3.41 1.44
C ILE A 37 -13.50 2.78 1.33
N GLY A 38 -13.39 1.68 0.58
CA GLY A 38 -12.19 0.88 0.38
C GLY A 38 -12.21 -0.43 1.18
N ALA A 39 -12.26 -1.55 0.48
CA ALA A 39 -12.30 -2.91 1.02
C ALA A 39 -10.92 -3.58 1.08
N GLY A 40 -9.92 -2.81 1.52
CA GLY A 40 -8.62 -3.33 1.96
C GLY A 40 -8.63 -3.77 3.42
N ILE A 41 -7.45 -4.11 3.97
CA ILE A 41 -7.30 -4.55 5.37
C ILE A 41 -7.93 -3.57 6.38
N THR A 42 -7.73 -2.27 6.21
CA THR A 42 -8.29 -1.26 7.12
C THR A 42 -9.82 -1.26 7.07
N GLY A 43 -10.41 -1.13 5.89
CA GLY A 43 -11.87 -1.02 5.74
C GLY A 43 -12.62 -2.27 6.19
N ILE A 44 -12.12 -3.46 5.82
CA ILE A 44 -12.73 -4.74 6.25
C ILE A 44 -12.62 -4.91 7.76
N THR A 45 -11.46 -4.61 8.35
CA THR A 45 -11.28 -4.73 9.81
C THR A 45 -12.16 -3.72 10.55
N THR A 46 -12.27 -2.47 10.07
CA THR A 46 -13.20 -1.47 10.64
C THR A 46 -14.65 -1.92 10.54
N ALA A 47 -15.06 -2.44 9.38
CA ALA A 47 -16.42 -2.93 9.16
C ALA A 47 -16.77 -4.08 10.11
N TYR A 48 -15.88 -5.08 10.21
CA TYR A 48 -16.02 -6.21 11.13
C TYR A 48 -16.12 -5.75 12.60
N LEU A 49 -15.23 -4.85 13.03
CA LEU A 49 -15.21 -4.37 14.42
C LEU A 49 -16.48 -3.57 14.77
N LEU A 50 -16.99 -2.74 13.87
CA LEU A 50 -18.22 -1.99 14.10
C LEU A 50 -19.46 -2.89 14.08
N ALA A 51 -19.53 -3.85 13.15
CA ALA A 51 -20.65 -4.79 13.07
C ALA A 51 -20.75 -5.68 14.32
N LYS A 52 -19.62 -6.04 14.95
CA LYS A 52 -19.62 -6.75 16.25
C LYS A 52 -20.30 -5.96 17.37
N GLU A 53 -20.30 -4.63 17.27
CA GLU A 53 -20.96 -3.73 18.22
C GLU A 53 -22.42 -3.43 17.80
N GLY A 54 -22.96 -4.15 16.82
CA GLY A 54 -24.32 -4.00 16.31
C GLY A 54 -24.55 -2.74 15.47
N ILE A 55 -23.49 -2.14 14.95
CA ILE A 55 -23.57 -0.96 14.07
C ILE A 55 -23.93 -1.39 12.65
N ASP A 56 -24.91 -0.70 12.04
CA ASP A 56 -25.25 -0.86 10.62
C ASP A 56 -24.16 -0.22 9.75
N VAL A 57 -23.54 -1.03 8.90
CA VAL A 57 -22.36 -0.65 8.12
C VAL A 57 -22.54 -1.08 6.68
N VAL A 58 -22.22 -0.14 5.77
CA VAL A 58 -22.03 -0.42 4.35
C VAL A 58 -20.55 -0.25 4.02
N LEU A 59 -19.96 -1.26 3.38
CA LEU A 59 -18.61 -1.23 2.82
C LEU A 59 -18.72 -1.16 1.29
N ILE A 60 -18.03 -0.22 0.66
CA ILE A 60 -17.95 -0.17 -0.82
C ILE A 60 -16.50 -0.14 -1.31
N ASP A 61 -16.27 -0.69 -2.49
CA ASP A 61 -14.99 -0.62 -3.19
C ASP A 61 -15.20 -0.25 -4.67
N SER A 62 -14.28 0.52 -5.23
CA SER A 62 -14.34 0.94 -6.64
C SER A 62 -14.10 -0.22 -7.60
N GLY A 63 -13.38 -1.25 -7.17
CA GLY A 63 -13.07 -2.44 -7.97
C GLY A 63 -13.59 -3.72 -7.31
N ARG A 64 -12.80 -4.78 -7.45
CA ARG A 64 -12.96 -5.99 -6.64
C ARG A 64 -12.32 -5.77 -5.28
N ILE A 65 -12.95 -6.28 -4.23
CA ILE A 65 -12.41 -6.22 -2.86
C ILE A 65 -11.00 -6.81 -2.79
N LEU A 66 -10.19 -6.33 -1.86
CA LEU A 66 -8.84 -6.84 -1.60
C LEU A 66 -7.85 -6.78 -2.78
N ASN A 67 -8.22 -6.15 -3.91
CA ASN A 67 -7.40 -6.10 -5.12
C ASN A 67 -6.38 -4.94 -5.13
N GLY A 68 -6.43 -4.03 -4.16
CA GLY A 68 -5.46 -2.93 -4.01
C GLY A 68 -4.14 -3.37 -3.35
N THR A 69 -3.48 -2.47 -2.63
CA THR A 69 -2.21 -2.73 -1.92
C THR A 69 -2.28 -3.93 -0.97
N THR A 70 -3.44 -4.22 -0.38
CA THR A 70 -3.62 -5.42 0.47
C THR A 70 -3.39 -6.72 -0.31
N GLY A 71 -3.88 -6.81 -1.54
CA GLY A 71 -3.67 -7.95 -2.43
C GLY A 71 -2.29 -7.98 -3.07
N HIS A 72 -1.50 -6.90 -2.95
CA HIS A 72 -0.16 -6.78 -3.52
C HIS A 72 0.92 -6.64 -2.45
N THR A 73 0.58 -6.94 -1.20
CA THR A 73 1.49 -6.75 -0.08
C THR A 73 2.61 -7.79 -0.06
N THR A 74 3.41 -7.63 0.96
CA THR A 74 4.48 -8.47 1.43
C THR A 74 4.00 -9.30 2.63
N ALA A 75 2.91 -8.90 3.30
CA ALA A 75 2.21 -9.64 4.37
C ALA A 75 3.02 -9.82 5.67
N LYS A 76 3.96 -8.90 5.93
CA LYS A 76 4.67 -8.83 7.21
C LYS A 76 3.79 -8.21 8.30
N VAL A 77 3.53 -8.95 9.38
CA VAL A 77 2.80 -8.48 10.58
C VAL A 77 3.82 -8.24 11.68
N THR A 78 4.11 -6.98 11.96
CA THR A 78 5.18 -6.63 12.91
C THR A 78 4.96 -5.27 13.56
N ALA A 79 5.65 -5.01 14.67
CA ALA A 79 5.89 -3.66 15.18
C ALA A 79 7.30 -3.12 14.80
N GLN A 80 8.15 -3.90 14.12
CA GLN A 80 9.49 -3.47 13.68
C GLN A 80 9.43 -2.85 12.27
N HIS A 81 8.98 -1.59 12.22
CA HIS A 81 8.67 -0.85 10.99
C HIS A 81 9.87 -0.12 10.38
N ASP A 82 10.92 -0.87 10.02
CA ASP A 82 12.25 -0.34 9.65
C ASP A 82 12.95 0.30 10.85
N LEU A 83 14.05 1.02 10.62
CA LEU A 83 14.58 1.99 11.58
C LEU A 83 13.59 3.15 11.71
N ILE A 84 12.88 3.24 12.83
CA ILE A 84 11.81 4.23 13.02
C ILE A 84 11.77 4.80 14.44
N TYR A 85 12.16 4.02 15.46
CA TYR A 85 11.95 4.41 16.84
C TYR A 85 12.90 5.51 17.30
N ASP A 86 14.17 5.52 16.87
CA ASP A 86 15.08 6.64 17.15
C ASP A 86 14.53 7.95 16.57
N GLU A 87 14.04 7.91 15.33
CA GLU A 87 13.46 9.06 14.66
C GLU A 87 12.17 9.55 15.35
N LEU A 88 11.26 8.64 15.71
CA LEU A 88 10.03 9.00 16.41
C LEU A 88 10.31 9.60 17.79
N ILE A 89 11.31 9.09 18.53
CA ILE A 89 11.71 9.67 19.81
C ILE A 89 12.21 11.11 19.61
N ASN A 90 13.05 11.34 18.60
CA ASN A 90 13.61 12.65 18.34
C ASN A 90 12.56 13.67 17.85
N HIS A 91 11.55 13.24 17.10
CA HIS A 91 10.53 14.13 16.55
C HIS A 91 9.30 14.31 17.46
N PHE A 92 8.86 13.26 18.15
CA PHE A 92 7.59 13.24 18.89
C PHE A 92 7.74 12.96 20.37
N GLY A 93 8.96 12.63 20.83
CA GLY A 93 9.23 12.25 22.21
C GLY A 93 8.97 10.77 22.48
N VAL A 94 9.52 10.31 23.62
CA VAL A 94 9.53 8.91 24.06
C VAL A 94 8.11 8.36 24.21
N GLU A 95 7.19 9.15 24.77
CA GLU A 95 5.81 8.73 25.02
C GLU A 95 5.07 8.37 23.71
N LYS A 96 5.10 9.27 22.72
CA LYS A 96 4.44 9.07 21.43
C LYS A 96 5.07 7.94 20.63
N ALA A 97 6.39 7.79 20.68
CA ALA A 97 7.08 6.65 20.08
C ALA A 97 6.66 5.32 20.74
N GLY A 98 6.47 5.31 22.07
CA GLY A 98 5.95 4.16 22.80
C GLY A 98 4.52 3.79 22.42
N LEU A 99 3.64 4.78 22.26
CA LEU A 99 2.27 4.57 21.78
C LEU A 99 2.23 4.00 20.34
N TYR A 100 3.17 4.40 19.48
CA TYR A 100 3.31 3.81 18.16
C TYR A 100 3.68 2.32 18.22
N TYR A 101 4.66 1.95 19.05
CA TYR A 101 4.99 0.54 19.27
C TYR A 101 3.79 -0.24 19.82
N GLU A 102 3.16 0.28 20.87
CA GLU A 102 2.06 -0.39 21.57
C GLU A 102 0.87 -0.63 20.64
N SER A 103 0.46 0.36 19.86
CA SER A 103 -0.67 0.24 18.92
C SER A 103 -0.44 -0.83 17.85
N ASN A 104 0.77 -0.91 17.29
CA ASN A 104 1.11 -1.91 16.28
C ASN A 104 1.29 -3.32 16.88
N ASN A 105 1.81 -3.42 18.11
CA ASN A 105 1.88 -4.70 18.80
C ASN A 105 0.49 -5.22 19.19
N LYS A 106 -0.43 -4.35 19.62
CA LYS A 106 -1.85 -4.71 19.85
C LYS A 106 -2.53 -5.15 18.56
N ALA A 107 -2.26 -4.50 17.43
CA ALA A 107 -2.76 -4.93 16.14
C ALA A 107 -2.28 -6.33 15.75
N LEU A 108 -1.00 -6.64 15.99
CA LEU A 108 -0.47 -8.00 15.80
C LEU A 108 -1.18 -9.02 16.69
N GLN A 109 -1.36 -8.71 17.97
CA GLN A 109 -2.06 -9.56 18.92
C GLN A 109 -3.50 -9.83 18.47
N PHE A 110 -4.21 -8.78 18.05
CA PHE A 110 -5.57 -8.91 17.50
C PHE A 110 -5.63 -9.85 16.29
N ILE A 111 -4.69 -9.74 15.35
CA ILE A 111 -4.62 -10.64 14.19
C ILE A 111 -4.43 -12.08 14.65
N ASN A 112 -3.46 -12.33 15.54
CA ASN A 112 -3.21 -13.66 16.09
C ASN A 112 -4.45 -14.23 16.81
N GLU A 113 -5.04 -13.47 17.73
CA GLU A 113 -6.24 -13.88 18.48
C GLU A 113 -7.43 -14.17 17.56
N THR A 114 -7.59 -13.38 16.50
CA THR A 114 -8.65 -13.59 15.51
C THR A 114 -8.42 -14.87 14.71
N VAL A 115 -7.18 -15.14 14.30
CA VAL A 115 -6.79 -16.41 13.66
C VAL A 115 -7.10 -17.60 14.58
N GLN A 116 -6.76 -17.53 15.86
CA GLN A 116 -7.04 -18.60 16.82
C GLN A 116 -8.54 -18.78 17.07
N THR A 117 -9.28 -17.68 17.23
CA THR A 117 -10.72 -17.67 17.55
C THR A 117 -11.53 -18.31 16.44
N TYR A 118 -11.26 -17.96 15.18
CA TYR A 118 -11.98 -18.51 14.03
C TYR A 118 -11.27 -19.70 13.39
N LYS A 119 -10.13 -20.14 13.93
CA LYS A 119 -9.30 -21.23 13.38
C LYS A 119 -9.02 -21.04 11.89
N ILE A 120 -8.58 -19.83 11.55
CA ILE A 120 -8.38 -19.43 10.15
C ILE A 120 -7.14 -20.14 9.60
N ASP A 121 -7.33 -20.94 8.56
CA ASP A 121 -6.22 -21.53 7.81
C ASP A 121 -5.63 -20.51 6.82
N CYS A 122 -4.93 -19.50 7.35
CA CYS A 122 -4.26 -18.47 6.58
C CYS A 122 -2.74 -18.58 6.65
N ASN A 123 -2.21 -19.80 6.87
CA ASN A 123 -0.77 -20.05 7.06
C ASN A 123 -0.09 -19.06 8.04
N PHE A 124 -0.78 -18.70 9.12
CA PHE A 124 -0.22 -17.84 10.14
C PHE A 124 0.98 -18.54 10.79
N SER A 125 2.15 -17.90 10.73
CA SER A 125 3.35 -18.37 11.42
C SER A 125 3.91 -17.28 12.32
N ASN A 126 4.27 -17.69 13.54
CA ASN A 126 5.02 -16.85 14.46
C ASN A 126 6.50 -16.88 14.03
N GLU A 127 7.07 -15.71 13.78
CA GLU A 127 8.42 -15.53 13.26
C GLU A 127 9.16 -14.44 14.04
N ASN A 128 10.49 -14.47 13.98
CA ASN A 128 11.30 -13.33 14.39
C ASN A 128 11.42 -12.34 13.23
N SER A 129 11.37 -11.04 13.55
CA SER A 129 11.70 -9.97 12.60
C SER A 129 13.13 -9.48 12.85
N TYR A 130 13.87 -9.25 11.78
CA TYR A 130 15.26 -8.81 11.80
C TYR A 130 15.42 -7.52 10.97
N LEU A 131 16.08 -6.52 11.57
CA LEU A 131 16.72 -5.43 10.83
C LEU A 131 18.22 -5.72 10.78
N TYR A 132 18.80 -5.86 9.60
CA TYR A 132 20.22 -6.23 9.48
C TYR A 132 21.00 -5.25 8.62
N THR A 133 22.31 -5.20 8.87
CA THR A 133 23.28 -4.38 8.13
C THR A 133 24.51 -5.20 7.74
N THR A 134 25.05 -4.83 6.59
CA THR A 134 26.32 -5.31 6.03
C THR A 134 27.38 -4.21 5.98
N THR A 135 27.02 -2.96 6.35
CA THR A 135 27.89 -1.79 6.25
C THR A 135 28.17 -1.14 7.60
N ASP A 136 29.32 -0.46 7.70
CA ASP A 136 29.71 0.31 8.90
C ASP A 136 28.74 1.46 9.19
N ASN A 137 28.16 2.05 8.14
CA ASN A 137 27.18 3.11 8.29
C ASN A 137 25.86 2.58 8.84
N GLY A 138 25.38 1.46 8.29
CA GLY A 138 24.22 0.76 8.80
C GLY A 138 24.44 0.31 10.25
N LEU A 139 25.65 -0.14 10.63
CA LEU A 139 25.95 -0.48 12.03
C LEU A 139 25.72 0.68 12.99
N ARG A 140 26.16 1.90 12.64
CA ARG A 140 25.90 3.10 13.46
C ARG A 140 24.40 3.41 13.58
N ASN A 141 23.65 3.29 12.48
CA ASN A 141 22.21 3.55 12.48
C ASN A 141 21.45 2.48 13.28
N LEU A 142 21.83 1.22 13.15
CA LEU A 142 21.25 0.10 13.89
C LEU A 142 21.49 0.25 15.40
N SER A 143 22.66 0.73 15.82
CA SER A 143 22.95 1.01 17.23
C SER A 143 22.04 2.09 17.82
N LYS A 144 21.76 3.17 17.07
CA LYS A 144 20.79 4.21 17.52
C LYS A 144 19.40 3.64 17.69
N GLU A 145 18.95 2.80 16.75
CA GLU A 145 17.65 2.15 16.85
C GLU A 145 17.62 1.17 18.04
N TYR A 146 18.69 0.43 18.29
CA TYR A 146 18.80 -0.42 19.48
C TYR A 146 18.69 0.39 20.78
N GLU A 147 19.36 1.55 20.88
CA GLU A 147 19.19 2.46 22.02
C GLU A 147 17.76 2.97 22.16
N ALA A 148 17.07 3.25 21.06
CA ALA A 148 15.65 3.61 21.07
C ALA A 148 14.78 2.47 21.62
N TYR A 149 15.06 1.22 21.24
CA TYR A 149 14.39 0.05 21.83
C TYR A 149 14.59 -0.03 23.34
N GLN A 150 15.81 0.23 23.83
CA GLN A 150 16.07 0.25 25.28
C GLN A 150 15.28 1.35 25.99
N LYS A 151 15.24 2.57 25.44
CA LYS A 151 14.46 3.69 26.01
C LYS A 151 12.95 3.39 26.07
N LEU A 152 12.43 2.65 25.10
CA LEU A 152 11.03 2.27 25.00
C LEU A 152 10.71 0.95 25.71
N ASN A 153 11.71 0.27 26.29
CA ASN A 153 11.60 -1.07 26.87
C ASN A 153 11.03 -2.11 25.88
N ILE A 154 11.38 -1.99 24.59
CA ILE A 154 11.00 -2.95 23.57
C ILE A 154 11.91 -4.18 23.69
N PRO A 155 11.38 -5.39 23.93
CA PRO A 155 12.19 -6.60 23.98
C PRO A 155 12.86 -6.89 22.64
N CYS A 156 14.19 -7.02 22.65
CA CYS A 156 14.95 -7.35 21.46
C CYS A 156 16.21 -8.14 21.77
N ASP A 157 16.70 -8.87 20.76
CA ASP A 157 18.05 -9.40 20.75
C ASP A 157 18.92 -8.60 19.77
N TYR A 158 20.23 -8.65 19.98
CA TYR A 158 21.22 -8.10 19.07
C TYR A 158 22.19 -9.22 18.68
N VAL A 159 22.25 -9.56 17.39
CA VAL A 159 23.00 -10.72 16.88
C VAL A 159 24.02 -10.30 15.82
N GLN A 160 25.05 -11.11 15.62
CA GLN A 160 26.14 -10.85 14.65
C GLN A 160 26.14 -11.82 13.47
N SER A 161 25.15 -12.71 13.39
CA SER A 161 24.96 -13.65 12.27
C SER A 161 23.48 -13.91 12.06
N LEU A 162 23.13 -14.33 10.84
CA LEU A 162 21.77 -14.73 10.46
C LEU A 162 21.75 -16.21 10.06
N SER A 163 20.56 -16.80 10.07
CA SER A 163 20.34 -18.17 9.58
C SER A 163 20.26 -18.26 8.05
N ILE A 164 20.12 -17.12 7.36
CA ILE A 164 20.13 -17.02 5.90
C ILE A 164 21.58 -16.81 5.38
N PRO A 165 21.90 -17.17 4.12
CA PRO A 165 23.25 -17.12 3.56
C PRO A 165 23.68 -15.69 3.18
N ILE A 166 23.49 -14.74 4.08
CA ILE A 166 23.91 -13.34 3.92
C ILE A 166 24.89 -13.00 5.05
N PRO A 167 26.15 -12.65 4.74
CA PRO A 167 27.07 -12.17 5.75
C PRO A 167 26.61 -10.80 6.25
N VAL A 168 26.51 -10.63 7.56
CA VAL A 168 26.09 -9.38 8.20
C VAL A 168 27.10 -8.93 9.23
N GLN A 169 27.15 -7.62 9.50
CA GLN A 169 27.89 -7.10 10.65
C GLN A 169 27.07 -7.28 11.94
N SER A 170 25.77 -7.00 11.87
CA SER A 170 24.85 -7.13 13.01
C SER A 170 23.39 -7.12 12.55
N ALA A 171 22.50 -7.58 13.43
CA ALA A 171 21.06 -7.46 13.28
C ALA A 171 20.33 -7.23 14.61
N LEU A 172 19.30 -6.40 14.57
CA LEU A 172 18.37 -6.13 15.66
C LEU A 172 17.11 -6.98 15.49
N VAL A 173 16.81 -7.82 16.48
CA VAL A 173 15.76 -8.84 16.40
C VAL A 173 14.58 -8.47 17.29
N MET A 174 13.39 -8.43 16.70
CA MET A 174 12.12 -8.38 17.45
C MET A 174 11.46 -9.76 17.38
N LYS A 175 11.24 -10.38 18.54
CA LYS A 175 10.63 -11.72 18.65
C LYS A 175 9.12 -11.67 18.57
N ASN A 176 8.49 -12.82 18.36
CA ASN A 176 7.04 -12.99 18.40
C ASN A 176 6.29 -12.10 17.40
N GLN A 177 6.85 -11.94 16.22
CA GLN A 177 6.23 -11.26 15.09
C GLN A 177 5.48 -12.31 14.25
N ALA A 178 4.87 -11.91 13.12
CA ALA A 178 4.17 -12.88 12.31
C ALA A 178 4.18 -12.58 10.81
N GLN A 179 3.92 -13.62 10.05
CA GLN A 179 3.51 -13.56 8.65
C GLN A 179 2.29 -14.46 8.48
N PHE A 180 1.55 -14.23 7.40
CA PHE A 180 0.30 -14.91 7.12
C PHE A 180 -0.12 -14.68 5.67
N HIS A 181 -1.16 -15.39 5.25
CA HIS A 181 -1.88 -15.13 4.02
C HIS A 181 -2.99 -14.09 4.29
N PRO A 182 -2.78 -12.80 3.96
CA PRO A 182 -3.66 -11.72 4.39
C PRO A 182 -5.06 -11.85 3.78
N LEU A 183 -5.13 -12.39 2.58
CA LEU A 183 -6.36 -12.52 1.81
C LEU A 183 -7.30 -13.61 2.36
N LEU A 184 -6.77 -14.76 2.80
CA LEU A 184 -7.53 -15.78 3.53
C LEU A 184 -7.99 -15.27 4.91
N TYR A 185 -7.15 -14.52 5.62
CA TYR A 185 -7.54 -13.86 6.87
C TYR A 185 -8.72 -12.90 6.66
N LEU A 186 -8.60 -11.97 5.70
CA LEU A 186 -9.62 -10.96 5.46
C LEU A 186 -10.90 -11.53 4.87
N LYS A 187 -10.82 -12.64 4.13
CA LYS A 187 -11.99 -13.39 3.70
C LYS A 187 -12.87 -13.78 4.89
N THR A 188 -12.28 -14.36 5.94
CA THR A 188 -13.03 -14.74 7.14
C THR A 188 -13.62 -13.53 7.87
N LEU A 189 -12.88 -12.43 8.02
CA LEU A 189 -13.43 -11.21 8.64
C LEU A 189 -14.61 -10.65 7.83
N LEU A 190 -14.51 -10.67 6.51
CA LEU A 190 -15.58 -10.23 5.61
C LEU A 190 -16.81 -11.14 5.68
N GLU A 191 -16.62 -12.47 5.72
CA GLU A 191 -17.71 -13.42 5.93
C GLU A 191 -18.42 -13.16 7.26
N LYS A 192 -17.66 -12.95 8.35
CA LYS A 192 -18.23 -12.60 9.66
C LYS A 192 -18.95 -11.25 9.64
N PHE A 193 -18.41 -10.27 8.93
CA PHE A 193 -19.06 -8.98 8.73
C PHE A 193 -20.44 -9.13 8.06
N VAL A 194 -20.52 -9.91 6.98
CA VAL A 194 -21.77 -10.17 6.26
C VAL A 194 -22.75 -10.99 7.10
N GLU A 195 -22.28 -12.01 7.84
CA GLU A 195 -23.11 -12.79 8.77
C GLU A 195 -23.78 -11.91 9.85
N MET A 196 -23.12 -10.82 10.26
CA MET A 196 -23.66 -9.82 11.20
C MET A 196 -24.58 -8.78 10.55
N GLY A 197 -24.94 -8.95 9.26
CA GLY A 197 -25.84 -8.06 8.53
C GLY A 197 -25.15 -6.90 7.80
N GLY A 198 -23.81 -6.88 7.79
CA GLY A 198 -23.03 -5.93 7.01
C GLY A 198 -23.29 -6.03 5.51
N LYS A 199 -23.31 -4.91 4.81
CA LYS A 199 -23.53 -4.86 3.36
C LYS A 199 -22.25 -4.48 2.64
N VAL A 200 -21.97 -5.16 1.53
CA VAL A 200 -20.76 -4.95 0.71
C VAL A 200 -21.19 -4.68 -0.72
N TYR A 201 -20.59 -3.68 -1.37
CA TYR A 201 -20.79 -3.40 -2.79
C TYR A 201 -19.46 -3.24 -3.51
N GLU A 202 -19.24 -4.06 -4.54
CA GLU A 202 -18.09 -3.95 -5.44
C GLU A 202 -18.43 -3.02 -6.61
N GLN A 203 -17.39 -2.63 -7.37
CA GLN A 203 -17.55 -1.81 -8.57
C GLN A 203 -18.39 -0.54 -8.33
N THR A 204 -18.28 0.03 -7.13
CA THR A 204 -19.05 1.18 -6.67
C THR A 204 -18.07 2.26 -6.23
N THR A 205 -17.69 3.12 -7.18
CA THR A 205 -16.70 4.17 -6.94
C THR A 205 -17.33 5.34 -6.21
N ALA A 206 -16.85 5.66 -5.00
CA ALA A 206 -17.16 6.93 -4.33
C ALA A 206 -16.43 8.08 -5.01
N MET A 207 -17.16 9.15 -5.35
CA MET A 207 -16.63 10.32 -6.05
C MET A 207 -16.52 11.54 -5.14
N ASP A 208 -17.50 11.75 -4.27
CA ASP A 208 -17.57 12.94 -3.42
C ASP A 208 -18.43 12.70 -2.17
N VAL A 209 -18.40 13.64 -1.23
CA VAL A 209 -19.23 13.65 -0.03
C VAL A 209 -19.95 14.99 0.10
N GLU A 210 -21.28 14.96 0.07
CA GLU A 210 -22.10 16.10 0.48
C GLU A 210 -22.13 16.15 2.01
N LYS A 211 -21.62 17.26 2.58
CA LYS A 211 -21.50 17.47 4.03
C LYS A 211 -22.86 17.73 4.68
N GLY A 212 -22.95 17.43 5.97
CA GLY A 212 -24.10 17.73 6.82
C GLY A 212 -24.08 16.89 8.08
N ASP A 213 -25.14 16.97 8.89
CA ASP A 213 -25.32 16.08 10.06
C ASP A 213 -25.40 14.61 9.62
N TYR A 214 -25.96 14.38 8.43
CA TYR A 214 -26.02 13.09 7.76
C TYR A 214 -25.34 13.17 6.39
N PRO A 215 -24.02 13.00 6.32
CA PRO A 215 -23.28 13.11 5.07
C PRO A 215 -23.79 12.11 4.03
N GLN A 216 -23.68 12.49 2.76
CA GLN A 216 -24.03 11.63 1.64
C GLN A 216 -22.82 11.34 0.77
N VAL A 217 -22.42 10.07 0.69
CA VAL A 217 -21.43 9.62 -0.28
C VAL A 217 -22.09 9.53 -1.64
N ILE A 218 -21.53 10.23 -2.62
CA ILE A 218 -21.99 10.26 -4.01
C ILE A 218 -21.15 9.28 -4.80
N THR A 219 -21.80 8.32 -5.48
CA THR A 219 -21.12 7.32 -6.32
C THR A 219 -21.03 7.79 -7.78
N LYS A 220 -20.15 7.17 -8.56
CA LYS A 220 -19.95 7.46 -9.99
C LYS A 220 -21.23 7.31 -10.81
N GLU A 221 -22.07 6.32 -10.47
CA GLU A 221 -23.37 6.07 -11.09
C GLU A 221 -24.49 7.01 -10.60
N GLY A 222 -24.19 7.91 -9.66
CA GLY A 222 -25.13 8.89 -9.11
C GLY A 222 -25.98 8.38 -7.94
N HIS A 223 -25.84 7.10 -7.55
CA HIS A 223 -26.45 6.58 -6.33
C HIS A 223 -25.79 7.17 -5.08
N ARG A 224 -26.58 7.31 -4.02
CA ARG A 224 -26.17 7.98 -2.77
C ARG A 224 -26.29 7.06 -1.57
N ILE A 225 -25.30 7.11 -0.70
CA ILE A 225 -25.32 6.46 0.62
C ILE A 225 -25.42 7.56 1.67
N THR A 226 -26.59 7.71 2.29
CA THR A 226 -26.76 8.64 3.43
C THR A 226 -26.37 7.94 4.73
N CYS A 227 -25.51 8.54 5.53
CA CYS A 227 -25.03 7.93 6.76
C CYS A 227 -24.82 8.92 7.91
N GLU A 228 -24.56 8.43 9.12
CA GLU A 228 -24.10 9.26 10.24
C GLU A 228 -22.59 9.51 10.14
N TYR A 229 -21.82 8.53 9.65
CA TYR A 229 -20.36 8.62 9.54
C TYR A 229 -19.85 8.10 8.20
N VAL A 230 -18.85 8.77 7.64
CA VAL A 230 -18.07 8.33 6.46
C VAL A 230 -16.65 7.99 6.91
N VAL A 231 -16.10 6.86 6.43
CA VAL A 231 -14.74 6.44 6.73
C VAL A 231 -13.98 6.15 5.43
N SER A 232 -12.99 6.99 5.12
CA SER A 232 -12.12 6.84 3.96
C SER A 232 -10.93 5.92 4.27
N CYS A 233 -10.99 4.68 3.76
CA CYS A 233 -9.96 3.64 3.85
C CYS A 233 -9.41 3.27 2.45
N SER A 234 -9.45 4.21 1.51
CA SER A 234 -9.26 4.02 0.06
C SER A 234 -7.80 4.11 -0.42
N HIS A 235 -6.84 3.79 0.44
CA HIS A 235 -5.40 4.08 0.24
C HIS A 235 -5.13 5.58 0.15
N PHE A 236 -5.35 6.24 -1.00
CA PHE A 236 -5.40 7.70 -1.08
C PHE A 236 -6.82 8.18 -0.70
N PRO A 237 -7.00 9.23 0.13
CA PRO A 237 -8.34 9.71 0.49
C PRO A 237 -9.14 10.12 -0.74
N PHE A 238 -10.26 9.45 -1.01
CA PHE A 238 -11.11 9.75 -2.18
C PHE A 238 -11.76 11.15 -2.09
N TYR A 239 -11.88 11.66 -0.86
CA TYR A 239 -12.42 12.97 -0.55
C TYR A 239 -11.41 13.75 0.27
N ASP A 240 -11.06 14.97 -0.17
CA ASP A 240 -10.01 15.77 0.47
C ASP A 240 -10.55 16.74 1.54
N ALA A 241 -11.78 17.22 1.41
CA ALA A 241 -12.38 18.20 2.33
C ALA A 241 -11.53 19.48 2.58
N ASN A 242 -10.70 19.89 1.62
CA ASN A 242 -9.68 20.96 1.76
C ASN A 242 -8.58 20.65 2.79
N SER A 243 -8.27 19.37 3.00
CA SER A 243 -7.17 18.91 3.88
C SER A 243 -5.83 18.82 3.14
N PHE A 244 -5.82 18.99 1.82
CA PHE A 244 -4.66 19.02 0.92
C PHE A 244 -3.72 17.83 1.09
N PHE A 245 -4.27 16.62 1.19
CA PHE A 245 -3.50 15.39 1.42
C PHE A 245 -2.41 15.15 0.37
N PHE A 246 -2.64 15.56 -0.87
CA PHE A 246 -1.68 15.46 -1.97
C PHE A 246 -0.39 16.26 -1.70
N THR A 247 -0.42 17.31 -0.87
CA THR A 247 0.77 18.09 -0.49
C THR A 247 1.54 17.51 0.70
N ARG A 248 0.98 16.48 1.35
CA ARG A 248 1.43 15.95 2.65
C ARG A 248 1.84 14.48 2.59
N MET A 249 1.74 13.89 1.40
CA MET A 249 2.12 12.51 1.12
C MET A 249 2.74 12.40 -0.26
N TYR A 250 3.59 11.41 -0.45
CA TYR A 250 4.07 11.00 -1.77
C TYR A 250 3.93 9.48 -1.91
N ALA A 251 3.82 9.02 -3.15
CA ALA A 251 3.66 7.60 -3.47
C ALA A 251 5.00 6.97 -3.86
N GLU A 252 5.33 5.84 -3.24
CA GLU A 252 6.43 4.98 -3.64
C GLU A 252 5.95 3.64 -4.18
N ARG A 253 6.65 3.12 -5.18
CA ARG A 253 6.51 1.72 -5.62
C ARG A 253 7.58 0.85 -4.96
N SER A 254 7.26 -0.41 -4.75
CA SER A 254 8.22 -1.46 -4.37
C SER A 254 7.84 -2.79 -5.02
N TYR A 255 8.84 -3.60 -5.34
CA TYR A 255 8.68 -4.80 -6.15
C TYR A 255 8.82 -6.06 -5.29
N ALA A 256 8.16 -7.13 -5.73
CA ALA A 256 8.15 -8.43 -5.08
C ALA A 256 8.31 -9.56 -6.09
N LEU A 257 9.13 -10.56 -5.75
CA LEU A 257 9.21 -11.85 -6.42
C LEU A 257 8.88 -12.97 -5.42
N ALA A 258 8.15 -14.00 -5.82
CA ALA A 258 8.17 -15.27 -5.09
C ALA A 258 8.92 -16.30 -5.94
N ILE A 259 9.94 -16.91 -5.35
CA ILE A 259 10.83 -17.82 -6.06
C ILE A 259 10.79 -19.22 -5.46
N LYS A 260 10.92 -20.23 -6.32
CA LYS A 260 11.37 -21.56 -5.93
C LYS A 260 12.89 -21.54 -5.94
N ALA A 261 13.49 -21.84 -4.80
CA ALA A 261 14.93 -21.75 -4.60
C ALA A 261 15.56 -23.14 -4.44
N LYS A 262 16.83 -23.25 -4.81
CA LYS A 262 17.66 -24.44 -4.57
C LYS A 262 18.03 -24.61 -3.10
N THR A 263 17.99 -23.50 -2.36
CA THR A 263 18.29 -23.44 -0.93
C THR A 263 17.01 -23.32 -0.11
N ASP A 264 16.86 -24.19 0.88
CA ASP A 264 15.74 -24.11 1.82
C ASP A 264 15.77 -22.81 2.63
N TYR A 265 14.57 -22.24 2.86
CA TYR A 265 14.43 -21.05 3.68
C TYR A 265 14.23 -21.40 5.16
N PRO A 266 15.12 -20.95 6.06
CA PRO A 266 15.14 -21.40 7.46
C PRO A 266 14.02 -20.82 8.33
N GLY A 267 13.24 -19.86 7.82
CA GLY A 267 12.27 -19.07 8.59
C GLY A 267 12.79 -17.67 8.88
N GLY A 268 12.04 -16.89 9.66
CA GLY A 268 12.35 -15.49 9.96
C GLY A 268 11.97 -14.50 8.86
N MET A 269 11.81 -13.24 9.26
CA MET A 269 11.49 -12.12 8.38
C MET A 269 12.60 -11.08 8.44
N TYR A 270 13.38 -10.94 7.37
CA TYR A 270 14.55 -10.06 7.34
C TYR A 270 14.28 -8.81 6.52
N LEU A 271 14.86 -7.69 6.93
CA LEU A 271 14.88 -6.44 6.19
C LEU A 271 16.27 -5.81 6.31
N SER A 272 16.94 -5.57 5.19
CA SER A 272 18.17 -4.79 5.19
C SER A 272 17.85 -3.32 5.50
N ILE A 273 18.69 -2.71 6.33
CA ILE A 273 18.64 -1.27 6.57
C ILE A 273 19.53 -0.50 5.59
N ASP A 274 20.42 -1.21 4.90
CA ASP A 274 21.28 -0.68 3.84
C ASP A 274 20.55 -0.65 2.49
N ASP A 275 21.05 0.21 1.60
CA ASP A 275 20.66 0.24 0.19
C ASP A 275 21.54 -0.68 -0.67
N PRO A 276 20.95 -1.37 -1.68
CA PRO A 276 19.52 -1.40 -1.96
C PRO A 276 18.75 -2.26 -0.93
N LYS A 277 17.55 -1.81 -0.53
CA LYS A 277 16.74 -2.54 0.44
C LYS A 277 16.36 -3.94 -0.06
N ARG A 278 16.47 -4.93 0.83
CA ARG A 278 16.04 -6.32 0.61
C ARG A 278 15.21 -6.80 1.79
N SER A 279 13.99 -7.24 1.48
CA SER A 279 13.05 -7.84 2.43
C SER A 279 12.86 -9.30 2.08
N LEU A 280 13.06 -10.18 3.05
CA LEU A 280 13.03 -11.63 2.89
C LEU A 280 12.05 -12.25 3.86
N ARG A 281 11.27 -13.20 3.37
CA ARG A 281 10.37 -14.08 4.12
C ARG A 281 10.00 -15.26 3.23
N TYR A 282 9.06 -16.10 3.68
CA TYR A 282 8.53 -17.17 2.84
C TYR A 282 7.00 -17.13 2.75
N ILE A 283 6.48 -17.76 1.72
CA ILE A 283 5.07 -18.11 1.57
C ILE A 283 4.94 -19.62 1.41
N THR A 284 3.76 -20.17 1.67
CA THR A 284 3.49 -21.60 1.51
C THR A 284 2.54 -21.81 0.34
N ASN A 285 3.05 -22.29 -0.79
CA ASN A 285 2.26 -22.57 -1.98
C ASN A 285 2.10 -24.08 -2.15
N ASN A 286 0.87 -24.61 -2.03
CA ASN A 286 0.57 -26.05 -2.14
C ASN A 286 1.47 -26.94 -1.26
N GLY A 287 1.82 -26.47 -0.06
CA GLY A 287 2.70 -27.18 0.88
C GLY A 287 4.20 -26.99 0.64
N GLU A 288 4.61 -26.31 -0.43
CA GLU A 288 6.00 -25.95 -0.73
C GLU A 288 6.31 -24.51 -0.25
N LYS A 289 7.51 -24.29 0.28
CA LYS A 289 7.95 -22.94 0.65
C LYS A 289 8.57 -22.22 -0.54
N LEU A 290 8.03 -21.05 -0.88
CA LEU A 290 8.67 -20.12 -1.81
C LEU A 290 9.29 -18.97 -1.04
N ILE A 291 10.47 -18.49 -1.47
CA ILE A 291 11.12 -17.32 -0.87
C ILE A 291 10.50 -16.06 -1.47
N LEU A 292 10.00 -15.19 -0.61
CA LEU A 292 9.42 -13.91 -0.98
C LEU A 292 10.44 -12.77 -0.86
N ILE A 293 10.80 -12.32 -2.05
CA ILE A 293 11.70 -11.29 -2.60
C ILE A 293 11.26 -9.83 -2.59
N GLY A 294 11.31 -9.04 -1.52
CA GLY A 294 10.87 -7.62 -1.57
C GLY A 294 12.00 -6.60 -1.71
N GLY A 295 11.79 -5.49 -2.44
CA GLY A 295 12.74 -4.37 -2.44
C GLY A 295 12.58 -3.40 -3.60
N GLU A 296 13.70 -2.78 -3.98
CA GLU A 296 13.83 -1.94 -5.19
C GLU A 296 12.82 -0.79 -5.25
N SER A 297 12.72 -0.03 -4.16
CA SER A 297 11.74 1.06 -4.08
C SER A 297 12.17 2.31 -4.85
N HIS A 298 11.20 3.01 -5.40
CA HIS A 298 11.37 4.33 -6.01
C HIS A 298 10.07 5.13 -5.94
N LYS A 299 10.14 6.45 -6.19
CA LYS A 299 8.93 7.27 -6.34
C LYS A 299 8.13 6.82 -7.57
N THR A 300 6.83 6.72 -7.42
CA THR A 300 5.91 6.31 -8.50
C THR A 300 6.06 7.20 -9.71
N GLY A 301 6.04 6.63 -10.92
CA GLY A 301 6.16 7.35 -12.19
C GLY A 301 7.55 7.97 -12.44
N GLN A 302 8.53 7.74 -11.56
CA GLN A 302 9.88 8.27 -11.69
C GLN A 302 10.91 7.14 -11.72
N GLY A 303 12.05 7.37 -12.36
CA GLY A 303 13.19 6.46 -12.34
C GLY A 303 13.50 5.86 -13.70
N ILE A 304 13.89 4.59 -13.70
CA ILE A 304 14.33 3.85 -14.88
C ILE A 304 13.23 2.90 -15.36
N ASN A 305 13.49 2.14 -16.43
CA ASN A 305 12.62 1.05 -16.85
C ASN A 305 12.35 0.12 -15.65
N THR A 306 11.09 0.05 -15.23
CA THR A 306 10.67 -0.62 -14.00
C THR A 306 10.86 -2.14 -14.02
N MET A 307 11.03 -2.77 -15.19
CA MET A 307 11.46 -4.18 -15.27
C MET A 307 12.84 -4.41 -14.65
N LEU A 308 13.73 -3.42 -14.68
CA LEU A 308 15.08 -3.52 -14.09
C LEU A 308 15.03 -3.74 -12.57
N HIS A 309 13.97 -3.30 -11.89
CA HIS A 309 13.76 -3.59 -10.47
C HIS A 309 13.49 -5.08 -10.23
N TYR A 310 12.68 -5.73 -11.07
CA TYR A 310 12.50 -7.18 -10.99
C TYR A 310 13.79 -7.94 -11.30
N GLU A 311 14.55 -7.51 -12.31
CA GLU A 311 15.84 -8.09 -12.66
C GLU A 311 16.87 -7.95 -11.53
N ALA A 312 16.87 -6.83 -10.81
CA ALA A 312 17.74 -6.61 -9.66
C ALA A 312 17.38 -7.51 -8.47
N LEU A 313 16.08 -7.74 -8.23
CA LEU A 313 15.63 -8.70 -7.23
C LEU A 313 16.00 -10.13 -7.62
N TYR A 314 15.82 -10.50 -8.88
CA TYR A 314 16.21 -11.82 -9.40
C TYR A 314 17.72 -12.05 -9.29
N SER A 315 18.54 -11.08 -9.70
CA SER A 315 20.00 -11.19 -9.63
C SER A 315 20.47 -11.39 -8.19
N PHE A 316 19.86 -10.68 -7.25
CA PHE A 316 20.11 -10.89 -5.83
C PHE A 316 19.66 -12.30 -5.37
N ALA A 317 18.49 -12.74 -5.81
CA ALA A 317 17.92 -14.03 -5.44
C ALA A 317 18.77 -15.20 -5.95
N GLU A 318 19.20 -15.16 -7.22
CA GLU A 318 20.07 -16.15 -7.85
C GLU A 318 21.40 -16.25 -7.12
N ALA A 319 22.03 -15.10 -6.83
CA ALA A 319 23.31 -15.07 -6.13
C ALA A 319 23.23 -15.57 -4.68
N THR A 320 22.08 -15.39 -4.01
CA THR A 320 21.93 -15.70 -2.57
C THR A 320 21.39 -17.11 -2.33
N PHE A 321 20.43 -17.56 -3.12
CA PHE A 321 19.66 -18.78 -2.85
C PHE A 321 19.70 -19.79 -4.00
N GLY A 322 20.08 -19.35 -5.22
CA GLY A 322 19.88 -20.10 -6.46
C GLY A 322 18.40 -20.22 -6.79
N VAL A 323 18.00 -19.81 -7.98
CA VAL A 323 16.61 -19.81 -8.44
C VAL A 323 16.39 -20.99 -9.38
N ASP A 324 15.33 -21.75 -9.12
CA ASP A 324 14.81 -22.76 -10.04
C ASP A 324 13.65 -22.19 -10.87
N GLU A 325 12.77 -21.41 -10.24
CA GLU A 325 11.57 -20.85 -10.88
C GLU A 325 11.15 -19.54 -10.20
N VAL A 326 10.54 -18.64 -10.97
CA VAL A 326 9.87 -17.43 -10.46
C VAL A 326 8.37 -17.49 -10.81
N PRO A 327 7.55 -18.22 -10.05
CA PRO A 327 6.13 -18.38 -10.38
C PRO A 327 5.32 -17.08 -10.25
N TYR A 328 5.75 -16.13 -9.41
CA TYR A 328 5.01 -14.90 -9.14
C TYR A 328 5.92 -13.68 -9.10
N ARG A 329 5.40 -12.58 -9.64
CA ARG A 329 5.97 -11.24 -9.47
C ARG A 329 4.85 -10.23 -9.35
N TRP A 330 5.00 -9.25 -8.48
CA TRP A 330 4.06 -8.14 -8.39
C TRP A 330 4.74 -6.92 -7.79
N SER A 331 4.04 -5.80 -7.72
CA SER A 331 4.54 -4.61 -7.05
C SER A 331 3.41 -3.94 -6.31
N ALA A 332 3.77 -3.16 -5.30
CA ALA A 332 2.85 -2.43 -4.44
C ALA A 332 3.15 -0.94 -4.51
N GLN A 333 2.12 -0.14 -4.29
CA GLN A 333 2.26 1.28 -4.09
C GLN A 333 1.89 1.62 -2.65
N ASP A 334 2.70 2.49 -2.04
CA ASP A 334 2.55 2.93 -0.67
C ASP A 334 2.57 4.45 -0.59
N LEU A 335 1.65 5.00 0.20
CA LEU A 335 1.65 6.41 0.56
C LEU A 335 2.51 6.64 1.80
N ILE A 336 3.42 7.59 1.69
CA ILE A 336 4.35 7.97 2.75
C ILE A 336 4.04 9.40 3.17
N THR A 337 3.71 9.57 4.45
CA THR A 337 3.56 10.89 5.07
C THR A 337 4.91 11.54 5.31
N LEU A 338 4.95 12.86 5.34
CA LEU A 338 6.19 13.62 5.54
C LEU A 338 6.85 13.36 6.90
N ASP A 339 6.04 12.98 7.90
CA ASP A 339 6.47 12.72 9.28
C ASP A 339 6.55 11.23 9.62
N LYS A 340 6.33 10.35 8.62
CA LYS A 340 6.34 8.88 8.70
C LYS A 340 5.31 8.26 9.63
N LEU A 341 4.40 9.04 10.22
CA LEU A 341 3.23 8.53 10.93
C LEU A 341 2.00 8.54 10.00
N PRO A 342 1.11 7.53 10.06
CA PRO A 342 -0.11 7.55 9.27
C PRO A 342 -1.09 8.64 9.74
N TYR A 343 -1.99 9.06 8.85
CA TYR A 343 -3.11 9.94 9.19
C TYR A 343 -4.34 9.08 9.49
N ILE A 344 -4.77 9.06 10.75
CA ILE A 344 -5.91 8.27 11.22
C ILE A 344 -6.79 9.11 12.15
N GLY A 345 -8.05 9.31 11.79
CA GLY A 345 -9.01 10.06 12.60
C GLY A 345 -9.89 10.97 11.75
N HIS A 346 -10.40 12.06 12.34
CA HIS A 346 -11.21 13.05 11.61
C HIS A 346 -10.42 13.64 10.45
N ILE A 347 -11.05 13.76 9.28
CA ILE A 347 -10.42 14.26 8.07
C ILE A 347 -9.83 15.67 8.25
N ASN A 348 -10.50 16.51 9.04
CA ASN A 348 -10.03 17.77 9.59
C ASN A 348 -10.94 18.21 10.76
N GLU A 349 -10.59 19.31 11.43
CA GLU A 349 -11.30 19.79 12.62
C GLU A 349 -12.75 20.22 12.37
N SER A 350 -13.06 20.66 11.14
CA SER A 350 -14.40 21.16 10.78
C SER A 350 -15.39 20.04 10.42
N ASN A 351 -14.92 18.82 10.19
CA ASN A 351 -15.76 17.68 9.77
C ASN A 351 -15.70 16.58 10.84
N THR A 352 -16.65 16.60 11.76
CA THR A 352 -16.67 15.71 12.92
C THR A 352 -17.18 14.30 12.59
N ASN A 353 -17.80 14.09 11.44
CA ASN A 353 -18.38 12.82 11.02
C ASN A 353 -17.75 12.20 9.75
N ILE A 354 -16.61 12.74 9.30
CA ILE A 354 -15.83 12.18 8.19
C ILE A 354 -14.45 11.81 8.71
N PHE A 355 -14.08 10.55 8.54
CA PHE A 355 -12.82 9.99 8.99
C PHE A 355 -11.95 9.55 7.82
N VAL A 356 -10.65 9.48 8.06
CA VAL A 356 -9.64 9.01 7.11
C VAL A 356 -8.64 8.09 7.80
N ALA A 357 -8.13 7.12 7.06
CA ALA A 357 -7.01 6.29 7.46
C ALA A 357 -6.11 6.01 6.25
N THR A 358 -4.90 6.61 6.24
CA THR A 358 -3.98 6.59 5.08
C THR A 358 -2.52 6.77 5.51
N GLY A 359 -1.58 6.63 4.57
CA GLY A 359 -0.18 7.01 4.77
C GLY A 359 0.63 6.00 5.59
N TYR A 360 0.39 4.70 5.39
CA TYR A 360 0.97 3.63 6.23
C TYR A 360 2.45 3.32 5.99
N ARG A 361 3.09 3.93 4.98
CA ARG A 361 4.52 3.76 4.69
C ARG A 361 4.93 2.27 4.64
N LYS A 362 4.30 1.44 3.80
CA LYS A 362 4.61 0.00 3.64
C LYS A 362 4.15 -0.91 4.79
N TRP A 363 3.72 -0.35 5.92
CA TRP A 363 3.41 -1.10 7.15
C TRP A 363 1.90 -1.33 7.36
N GLY A 364 1.13 -1.39 6.28
CA GLY A 364 -0.34 -1.43 6.31
C GLY A 364 -0.96 -2.64 7.02
N MET A 365 -0.23 -3.75 7.19
CA MET A 365 -0.77 -4.95 7.83
C MET A 365 -1.12 -4.71 9.31
N THR A 366 -0.19 -4.16 10.08
CA THR A 366 -0.42 -3.80 11.50
C THR A 366 -1.01 -2.41 11.64
N THR A 367 -0.50 -1.41 10.91
CA THR A 367 -1.04 -0.04 11.02
C THR A 367 -2.48 0.09 10.52
N GLY A 368 -2.90 -0.68 9.51
CA GLY A 368 -4.30 -0.70 9.04
C GLY A 368 -5.24 -1.31 10.08
N THR A 369 -4.80 -2.35 10.77
CA THR A 369 -5.54 -2.95 11.90
C THR A 369 -5.59 -1.99 13.10
N ALA A 370 -4.47 -1.35 13.45
CA ALA A 370 -4.43 -0.32 14.50
C ALA A 370 -5.37 0.86 14.16
N ALA A 371 -5.39 1.27 12.89
CA ALA A 371 -6.29 2.30 12.40
C ALA A 371 -7.76 1.89 12.58
N ALA A 372 -8.10 0.64 12.26
CA ALA A 372 -9.45 0.15 12.43
C ALA A 372 -9.94 0.20 13.88
N HIS A 373 -9.08 -0.14 14.85
CA HIS A 373 -9.38 0.01 16.27
C HIS A 373 -9.62 1.47 16.66
N LEU A 374 -8.73 2.39 16.26
CA LEU A 374 -8.88 3.81 16.56
C LEU A 374 -10.13 4.43 15.92
N LEU A 375 -10.47 4.03 14.68
CA LEU A 375 -11.69 4.46 14.00
C LEU A 375 -12.94 3.95 14.71
N LYS A 376 -12.96 2.67 15.11
CA LYS A 376 -14.06 2.08 15.89
C LYS A 376 -14.25 2.83 17.21
N ASP A 377 -13.18 3.05 17.97
CA ASP A 377 -13.25 3.80 19.24
C ASP A 377 -13.75 5.23 19.01
N SER A 378 -13.29 5.91 17.96
CA SER A 378 -13.72 7.28 17.62
C SER A 378 -15.21 7.36 17.28
N ILE A 379 -15.73 6.43 16.47
CA ILE A 379 -17.15 6.37 16.08
C ILE A 379 -18.04 6.03 17.29
N LEU A 380 -17.58 5.15 18.17
CA LEU A 380 -18.28 4.78 19.40
C LEU A 380 -18.07 5.79 20.54
N LYS A 381 -17.29 6.86 20.30
CA LYS A 381 -16.94 7.90 21.28
C LYS A 381 -16.26 7.34 22.54
N VAL A 382 -15.48 6.28 22.37
CA VAL A 382 -14.61 5.69 23.39
C VAL A 382 -13.26 6.41 23.37
N HIS A 383 -12.71 6.70 24.56
CA HIS A 383 -11.39 7.32 24.66
C HIS A 383 -10.30 6.37 24.13
N SER A 384 -9.40 6.89 23.31
CA SER A 384 -8.24 6.15 22.79
C SER A 384 -6.97 6.98 22.99
N PRO A 385 -5.91 6.41 23.59
CA PRO A 385 -4.64 7.12 23.78
C PRO A 385 -3.92 7.42 22.46
N TYR A 386 -4.29 6.72 21.37
CA TYR A 386 -3.67 6.87 20.06
C TYR A 386 -4.24 8.02 19.23
N LYS A 387 -5.34 8.66 19.69
CA LYS A 387 -6.07 9.68 18.93
C LYS A 387 -5.17 10.83 18.51
N GLU A 388 -4.42 11.41 19.44
CA GLU A 388 -3.56 12.57 19.16
C GLU A 388 -2.32 12.21 18.35
N LEU A 389 -1.78 11.00 18.54
CA LEU A 389 -0.62 10.50 17.80
C LEU A 389 -0.87 10.49 16.29
N PHE A 390 -2.04 9.98 15.88
CA PHE A 390 -2.36 9.77 14.47
C PHE A 390 -3.30 10.81 13.87
N ALA A 391 -3.75 11.79 14.65
CA ALA A 391 -4.68 12.83 14.19
C ALA A 391 -4.20 13.48 12.88
N PRO A 392 -5.03 13.58 11.83
CA PRO A 392 -4.68 14.30 10.61
C PRO A 392 -4.42 15.79 10.84
N SER A 393 -4.99 16.40 11.89
CA SER A 393 -4.74 17.80 12.27
C SER A 393 -3.40 18.04 12.95
N ARG A 394 -2.64 17.00 13.35
CA ARG A 394 -1.34 17.17 14.02
C ARG A 394 -0.32 17.96 13.19
N PHE A 395 -0.57 18.05 11.88
CA PHE A 395 0.24 18.80 10.94
C PHE A 395 -0.14 20.29 10.98
N HIS A 396 0.19 20.96 12.07
CA HIS A 396 0.38 22.40 12.06
C HIS A 396 1.84 22.66 11.69
N ALA A 397 2.03 23.21 10.48
CA ALA A 397 3.29 23.57 9.84
C ALA A 397 4.46 23.73 10.82
N ASN A 398 5.27 22.68 10.96
CA ASN A 398 6.61 22.86 11.50
C ASN A 398 7.47 23.47 10.38
N PRO A 399 7.93 24.73 10.50
CA PRO A 399 8.69 25.41 9.46
C PRO A 399 10.04 24.75 9.14
N ASP A 400 10.51 23.80 9.96
CA ASP A 400 11.74 23.04 9.71
C ASP A 400 11.56 21.83 8.76
N ILE A 401 10.33 21.54 8.31
CA ILE A 401 10.06 20.47 7.33
C ILE A 401 10.46 20.94 5.93
N LYS A 402 11.78 20.96 5.66
CA LYS A 402 12.34 21.18 4.30
C LYS A 402 11.74 20.23 3.25
N THR A 403 11.28 19.06 3.68
CA THR A 403 10.61 18.04 2.86
C THR A 403 9.32 18.53 2.22
N PHE A 404 8.56 19.43 2.87
CA PHE A 404 7.34 20.00 2.29
C PHE A 404 7.66 20.79 1.02
N LEU A 405 8.75 21.57 1.04
CA LEU A 405 9.17 22.33 -0.12
C LEU A 405 9.75 21.40 -1.20
N SER A 406 10.58 20.41 -0.83
CA SER A 406 11.24 19.56 -1.82
C SER A 406 10.28 18.65 -2.60
N GLN A 407 9.27 18.06 -1.94
CA GLN A 407 8.28 17.22 -2.62
C GLN A 407 7.42 18.04 -3.59
N ASN A 408 6.96 19.23 -3.16
CA ASN A 408 6.17 20.10 -4.03
C ASN A 408 7.01 20.75 -5.16
N ILE A 409 8.31 20.99 -4.95
CA ILE A 409 9.24 21.40 -6.02
C ILE A 409 9.40 20.27 -7.06
N ASP A 410 9.54 19.02 -6.62
CA ASP A 410 9.63 17.85 -7.50
C ASP A 410 8.39 17.74 -8.40
N VAL A 411 7.19 17.95 -7.83
CA VAL A 411 5.93 18.02 -8.61
C VAL A 411 5.98 19.12 -9.68
N ALA A 412 6.39 20.34 -9.31
CA ALA A 412 6.47 21.46 -10.26
C ALA A 412 7.47 21.18 -11.39
N LYS A 413 8.58 20.52 -11.07
CA LYS A 413 9.58 20.06 -12.05
C LYS A 413 8.96 19.09 -13.06
N HIS A 414 8.32 18.02 -12.60
CA HIS A 414 7.69 17.01 -13.48
C HIS A 414 6.55 17.59 -14.32
N LEU A 415 5.77 18.52 -13.78
CA LEU A 415 4.69 19.19 -14.50
C LEU A 415 5.22 20.01 -15.69
N ILE A 416 6.42 20.59 -15.59
CA ILE A 416 7.07 21.38 -16.65
C ILE A 416 7.86 20.47 -17.59
N GLU A 417 8.72 19.61 -17.06
CA GLU A 417 9.62 18.75 -17.86
C GLU A 417 8.82 17.85 -18.80
N GLY A 418 7.77 17.18 -18.31
CA GLY A 418 6.94 16.32 -19.16
C GLY A 418 6.27 17.07 -20.32
N LYS A 419 5.94 18.36 -20.15
CA LYS A 419 5.32 19.17 -21.21
C LYS A 419 6.29 19.66 -22.26
N LEU A 420 7.58 19.68 -21.96
CA LEU A 420 8.65 20.08 -22.88
C LEU A 420 9.28 18.88 -23.59
N GLU A 421 9.12 17.68 -23.04
CA GLU A 421 9.66 16.46 -23.63
C GLU A 421 8.99 16.15 -24.97
N THR A 422 9.80 16.00 -26.02
CA THR A 422 9.31 15.76 -27.37
C THR A 422 9.32 14.27 -27.66
N ALA A 423 8.14 13.65 -27.75
CA ALA A 423 8.02 12.25 -28.18
C ALA A 423 8.44 12.12 -29.65
N LEU A 424 9.45 11.30 -29.94
CA LEU A 424 9.96 11.08 -31.30
C LEU A 424 9.36 9.84 -31.99
N ARG A 425 8.76 8.94 -31.22
CA ARG A 425 8.20 7.66 -31.71
C ARG A 425 6.74 7.81 -32.12
N LYS A 426 6.33 7.01 -33.09
CA LYS A 426 4.92 6.83 -33.48
C LYS A 426 4.34 5.53 -32.92
N PRO A 427 3.01 5.39 -32.80
CA PRO A 427 2.39 4.14 -32.35
C PRO A 427 2.81 2.92 -33.18
N GLU A 428 3.04 3.10 -34.49
CA GLU A 428 3.40 2.01 -35.40
C GLU A 428 4.79 1.42 -35.07
N ASP A 429 5.68 2.22 -34.48
CA ASP A 429 7.06 1.86 -34.12
C ASP A 429 7.15 0.96 -32.87
N LEU A 430 6.03 0.70 -32.18
CA LEU A 430 6.00 -0.15 -30.98
C LEU A 430 6.07 -1.63 -31.36
N GLU A 431 6.82 -2.42 -30.60
CA GLU A 431 6.74 -3.88 -30.68
C GLU A 431 5.53 -4.41 -29.89
N VAL A 432 5.13 -5.66 -30.16
CA VAL A 432 4.08 -6.32 -29.39
C VAL A 432 4.51 -6.46 -27.93
N GLY A 433 3.67 -5.99 -27.01
CA GLY A 433 3.95 -5.93 -25.58
C GLY A 433 4.74 -4.69 -25.14
N GLU A 434 5.04 -3.77 -26.06
CA GLU A 434 5.75 -2.52 -25.77
C GLU A 434 4.76 -1.38 -25.53
N GLY A 435 5.07 -0.55 -24.52
CA GLY A 435 4.41 0.74 -24.32
C GLY A 435 5.43 1.87 -24.24
N SER A 436 5.05 3.04 -24.74
CA SER A 436 5.90 4.22 -24.74
C SER A 436 5.10 5.49 -24.94
N VAL A 437 5.70 6.62 -24.57
CA VAL A 437 5.20 7.93 -24.98
C VAL A 437 5.46 8.08 -26.47
N VAL A 438 4.42 8.41 -27.23
CA VAL A 438 4.41 8.52 -28.69
C VAL A 438 3.83 9.86 -29.13
N HIS A 439 3.95 10.14 -30.42
CA HIS A 439 3.38 11.31 -31.06
C HIS A 439 2.24 10.92 -31.99
N VAL A 440 1.03 11.44 -31.72
CA VAL A 440 -0.20 11.18 -32.49
C VAL A 440 -0.85 12.52 -32.83
N ASN A 441 -1.14 12.76 -34.10
CA ASN A 441 -1.84 13.97 -34.57
C ASN A 441 -1.24 15.30 -34.07
N GLY A 442 0.09 15.41 -34.06
CA GLY A 442 0.78 16.62 -33.61
C GLY A 442 0.87 16.78 -32.09
N LYS A 443 0.44 15.79 -31.32
CA LYS A 443 0.35 15.84 -29.85
C LYS A 443 1.06 14.65 -29.19
N ARG A 444 1.54 14.86 -27.96
CA ARG A 444 2.03 13.80 -27.07
C ARG A 444 0.85 12.89 -26.71
N ALA A 445 1.07 11.59 -26.76
CA ALA A 445 0.14 10.56 -26.29
C ALA A 445 0.94 9.40 -25.69
N GLY A 446 0.26 8.52 -24.98
CA GLY A 446 0.79 7.24 -24.54
C GLY A 446 0.22 6.14 -25.41
N ALA A 447 1.04 5.21 -25.88
CA ALA A 447 0.57 4.05 -26.61
C ALA A 447 1.15 2.75 -26.03
N TYR A 448 0.34 1.71 -26.03
CA TYR A 448 0.72 0.33 -25.74
C TYR A 448 0.21 -0.58 -26.85
N LYS A 449 1.06 -1.48 -27.36
CA LYS A 449 0.67 -2.49 -28.34
C LYS A 449 0.48 -3.83 -27.62
N ASP A 450 -0.74 -4.33 -27.60
CA ASP A 450 -1.05 -5.58 -26.90
C ASP A 450 -0.56 -6.82 -27.65
N LYS A 451 -0.80 -8.01 -27.07
CA LYS A 451 -0.37 -9.30 -27.64
C LYS A 451 -1.07 -9.65 -28.96
N GLU A 452 -2.24 -9.07 -29.21
CA GLU A 452 -2.99 -9.22 -30.46
C GLU A 452 -2.54 -8.21 -31.52
N GLY A 453 -1.59 -7.32 -31.18
CA GLY A 453 -1.08 -6.26 -32.03
C GLY A 453 -1.97 -5.01 -32.05
N LYS A 454 -3.01 -4.96 -31.20
CA LYS A 454 -3.90 -3.82 -31.09
C LYS A 454 -3.23 -2.70 -30.29
N LEU A 455 -3.36 -1.48 -30.80
CA LEU A 455 -2.87 -0.27 -30.14
C LEU A 455 -3.92 0.28 -29.17
N HIS A 456 -3.48 0.54 -27.95
CA HIS A 456 -4.21 1.27 -26.91
C HIS A 456 -3.55 2.62 -26.75
N ILE A 457 -4.26 3.70 -27.10
CA ILE A 457 -3.70 5.06 -27.12
C ILE A 457 -4.50 5.95 -26.18
N VAL A 458 -3.80 6.67 -25.30
CA VAL A 458 -4.36 7.56 -24.29
C VAL A 458 -3.64 8.91 -24.26
N ASP A 459 -4.36 9.94 -23.80
CA ASP A 459 -3.78 11.22 -23.40
C ASP A 459 -2.89 10.98 -22.16
N THR A 460 -1.66 11.49 -22.18
CA THR A 460 -0.74 11.35 -21.04
C THR A 460 -1.00 12.35 -19.93
N THR A 461 -1.93 13.29 -20.11
CA THR A 461 -2.27 14.29 -19.10
C THR A 461 -3.05 13.64 -17.95
N CYS A 462 -2.41 13.49 -16.80
CA CYS A 462 -3.03 12.98 -15.59
C CYS A 462 -4.25 13.83 -15.21
N THR A 463 -5.39 13.17 -15.02
CA THR A 463 -6.68 13.80 -14.69
C THR A 463 -6.76 14.39 -13.28
N HIS A 464 -5.79 14.13 -12.41
CA HIS A 464 -5.74 14.73 -11.08
C HIS A 464 -5.32 16.21 -11.13
N LEU A 465 -4.08 16.51 -11.55
CA LEU A 465 -3.54 17.88 -11.58
C LEU A 465 -2.75 18.20 -12.88
N GLY A 466 -2.86 17.37 -13.91
CA GLY A 466 -2.33 17.67 -15.25
C GLY A 466 -0.83 17.48 -15.44
N CYS A 467 -0.17 16.67 -14.59
CA CYS A 467 1.17 16.16 -14.88
C CYS A 467 1.12 15.11 -15.98
N GLU A 468 2.20 14.96 -16.74
CA GLU A 468 2.28 13.89 -17.73
C GLU A 468 2.59 12.55 -17.04
N VAL A 469 1.87 11.50 -17.41
CA VAL A 469 2.09 10.14 -16.93
C VAL A 469 3.20 9.45 -17.71
N GLU A 470 3.87 8.52 -17.03
CA GLU A 470 5.01 7.76 -17.56
C GLU A 470 4.68 6.27 -17.66
N TRP A 471 5.30 5.60 -18.63
CA TRP A 471 5.04 4.18 -18.88
C TRP A 471 5.78 3.29 -17.86
N ASN A 472 5.02 2.44 -17.17
CA ASN A 472 5.52 1.42 -16.26
C ASN A 472 5.60 0.07 -16.99
N ASN A 473 6.79 -0.27 -17.47
CA ASN A 473 7.09 -1.53 -18.16
C ASN A 473 6.82 -2.77 -17.29
N GLY A 474 7.13 -2.69 -16.00
CA GLY A 474 6.92 -3.76 -15.03
C GLY A 474 5.47 -4.20 -14.93
N ASP A 475 4.55 -3.23 -14.84
CA ASP A 475 3.14 -3.50 -14.59
C ASP A 475 2.22 -3.31 -15.80
N CYS A 476 2.75 -2.78 -16.91
CA CYS A 476 1.97 -2.34 -18.07
C CYS A 476 0.91 -1.30 -17.69
N THR A 477 1.32 -0.25 -16.97
CA THR A 477 0.44 0.84 -16.50
C THR A 477 1.01 2.21 -16.84
N TRP A 478 0.15 3.22 -16.80
CA TRP A 478 0.55 4.63 -16.84
C TRP A 478 0.58 5.19 -15.43
N ASP A 479 1.74 5.64 -14.98
CA ASP A 479 1.98 6.07 -13.61
C ASP A 479 2.32 7.57 -13.56
N CYS A 480 1.62 8.33 -12.74
CA CYS A 480 1.83 9.78 -12.60
C CYS A 480 2.99 10.08 -11.63
N PRO A 481 4.06 10.78 -12.07
CA PRO A 481 5.23 11.08 -11.26
C PRO A 481 4.98 12.07 -10.11
N CYS A 482 3.86 12.79 -10.14
CA CYS A 482 3.57 13.85 -9.19
C CYS A 482 2.96 13.32 -7.88
N HIS A 483 1.82 12.62 -7.96
CA HIS A 483 1.08 12.18 -6.77
C HIS A 483 0.72 10.70 -6.80
N GLY A 484 1.25 9.94 -7.78
CA GLY A 484 1.11 8.49 -7.84
C GLY A 484 -0.22 7.96 -8.37
N SER A 485 -1.02 8.77 -9.08
CA SER A 485 -2.18 8.22 -9.80
C SER A 485 -1.73 7.20 -10.83
N ARG A 486 -2.48 6.09 -10.95
CA ARG A 486 -2.18 5.02 -11.90
C ARG A 486 -3.37 4.71 -12.78
N PHE A 487 -3.07 4.40 -14.03
CA PHE A 487 -4.08 4.09 -15.04
C PHE A 487 -3.73 2.81 -15.80
N SER A 488 -4.75 2.07 -16.21
CA SER A 488 -4.58 0.90 -17.08
C SER A 488 -4.11 1.30 -18.47
N ILE A 489 -3.74 0.32 -19.31
CA ILE A 489 -3.41 0.55 -20.73
C ILE A 489 -4.51 1.30 -21.50
N ASP A 490 -5.76 1.18 -21.04
CA ASP A 490 -6.96 1.79 -21.62
C ASP A 490 -7.33 3.15 -21.01
N GLY A 491 -6.56 3.61 -20.01
CA GLY A 491 -6.76 4.86 -19.31
C GLY A 491 -7.65 4.78 -18.07
N ASP A 492 -8.18 3.61 -17.73
CA ASP A 492 -9.04 3.46 -16.55
C ASP A 492 -8.24 3.69 -15.25
N VAL A 493 -8.84 4.40 -14.29
CA VAL A 493 -8.21 4.63 -12.99
C VAL A 493 -8.01 3.31 -12.27
N MET A 494 -6.75 2.98 -11.97
CA MET A 494 -6.38 1.85 -11.12
C MET A 494 -6.11 2.29 -9.69
N GLU A 495 -5.51 3.47 -9.52
CA GLU A 495 -5.14 4.00 -8.22
C GLU A 495 -5.21 5.52 -8.20
N GLY A 496 -5.80 6.09 -7.14
CA GLY A 496 -5.93 7.53 -6.95
C GLY A 496 -4.58 8.23 -6.73
N PRO A 497 -4.55 9.57 -6.65
CA PRO A 497 -5.70 10.47 -6.40
C PRO A 497 -6.65 10.77 -7.56
N ALA A 498 -6.28 10.48 -8.81
CA ALA A 498 -7.19 10.65 -9.93
C ALA A 498 -8.49 9.83 -9.74
N ASP A 499 -9.61 10.43 -10.09
CA ASP A 499 -10.96 9.85 -10.02
C ASP A 499 -11.62 9.72 -11.41
N GLN A 500 -11.02 10.33 -12.43
CA GLN A 500 -11.42 10.25 -13.83
C GLN A 500 -10.37 9.49 -14.67
N PRO A 501 -10.79 8.70 -15.67
CA PRO A 501 -9.86 8.00 -16.56
C PRO A 501 -9.10 8.97 -17.48
N LEU A 502 -7.93 8.56 -17.96
CA LEU A 502 -7.27 9.23 -19.08
C LEU A 502 -8.17 9.17 -20.32
N LYS A 503 -8.13 10.21 -21.14
CA LYS A 503 -8.90 10.24 -22.39
C LYS A 503 -8.27 9.28 -23.39
N ARG A 504 -9.08 8.46 -24.05
CA ARG A 504 -8.61 7.68 -25.21
C ARG A 504 -8.39 8.60 -26.40
N VAL A 505 -7.39 8.28 -27.21
CA VAL A 505 -7.03 9.03 -28.42
C VAL A 505 -7.23 8.12 -29.61
N ASP A 506 -7.99 8.58 -30.61
CA ASP A 506 -8.19 7.83 -31.84
C ASP A 506 -6.94 7.92 -32.74
N ASN A 507 -6.58 6.79 -33.36
CA ASN A 507 -5.52 6.71 -34.36
C ASN A 507 -6.17 6.85 -35.75
N GLU A 508 -6.56 8.07 -36.14
CA GLU A 508 -6.98 8.38 -37.52
C GLU A 508 -5.78 8.67 -38.43
#